data_AF-A0A6L7FZ23-F1
#
_entry.id   AF-A0A6L7FZ23-F1
#
_cell.length_a   1.000
_cell.length_b   1.000
_cell.length_c   1.000
_cell.angle_alpha   90.00
_cell.angle_beta   90.00
_cell.angle_gamma   90.00
#
_symmetry.space_group_name_H-M   'P 1'
#
loop_
_entity.id
_entity.type
_entity.pdbx_description
1 polymer ?
#
loop_
_entity_poly.entity_id
_entity_poly.type
_entity_poly.pdbx_seq_one_letter_code
_entity_poly.pdbx_strand_id
1 'polypeptide(L)'
;MSRLANAPAVHFDLEPFRAFATRELGQTLLSPAGVCMNPACSCPFVPCRPWQAYCSDTCRKADEAEMRRVGQRAAPALLAWRLGKYEIRDEALRDLSRAGRRYIGQLQTEWLTSRQNRAQAAKSPGRGPGL
;
A
#
# COMPACT_ATOMS: atom_id res chain seq x y z
N MET A 1 31.86 -6.90 13.73
CA MET A 1 30.91 -6.26 12.79
C MET A 1 29.52 -6.29 13.41
N SER A 2 29.12 -5.22 14.10
CA SER A 2 27.78 -5.13 14.71
C SER A 2 26.75 -4.93 13.61
N ARG A 3 25.87 -5.91 13.41
CA ARG A 3 24.63 -5.74 12.62
C ARG A 3 23.76 -4.73 13.36
N LEU A 4 23.69 -3.50 12.86
CA LEU A 4 22.62 -2.56 13.22
C LEU A 4 21.32 -3.14 12.65
N ALA A 5 20.68 -4.03 13.41
CA ALA A 5 19.50 -4.75 12.99
C ALA A 5 18.25 -3.85 12.83
N ASN A 6 18.29 -2.62 13.36
CA ASN A 6 17.21 -1.66 13.27
C ASN A 6 17.79 -0.25 13.10
N ALA A 7 17.96 0.20 11.85
CA ALA A 7 18.11 1.64 11.61
C ALA A 7 16.78 2.32 11.97
N PRO A 8 16.79 3.45 12.70
CA PRO A 8 15.57 4.18 13.03
C PRO A 8 14.84 4.55 11.74
N ALA A 9 13.53 4.26 11.69
CA ALA A 9 12.70 4.65 10.56
C ALA A 9 12.70 6.18 10.45
N VAL A 10 12.74 6.70 9.23
CA VAL A 10 12.64 8.14 8.98
C VAL A 10 11.32 8.65 9.56
N HIS A 11 11.39 9.65 10.43
CA HIS A 11 10.22 10.31 10.99
C HIS A 11 9.82 11.49 10.11
N PHE A 12 8.54 11.58 9.80
CA PHE A 12 7.95 12.71 9.08
C PHE A 12 6.83 13.27 9.94
N ASP A 13 6.82 14.59 10.16
CA ASP A 13 5.74 15.31 10.86
C ASP A 13 4.51 15.52 9.95
N LEU A 14 4.20 14.51 9.13
CA LEU A 14 3.01 14.48 8.30
C LEU A 14 1.95 13.64 9.00
N GLU A 15 0.72 14.16 9.02
CA GLU A 15 -0.41 13.38 9.51
C GLU A 15 -0.60 12.12 8.65
N PRO A 16 -1.09 11.01 9.22
CA PRO A 16 -1.37 9.81 8.46
C PRO A 16 -2.37 10.10 7.33
N PHE A 17 -2.22 9.45 6.17
CA PHE A 17 -3.11 9.65 5.02
C PHE A 17 -4.60 9.52 5.37
N ARG A 18 -4.95 8.61 6.29
CA ARG A 18 -6.35 8.45 6.75
C ARG A 18 -6.93 9.68 7.46
N ALA A 19 -6.08 10.47 8.13
CA ALA A 19 -6.47 11.70 8.80
C ALA A 19 -6.58 12.82 7.75
N PHE A 20 -5.56 12.96 6.91
CA PHE A 20 -5.53 13.92 5.80
C PHE A 20 -6.74 13.77 4.85
N ALA A 21 -7.05 12.55 4.44
CA ALA A 21 -8.10 12.22 3.48
C ALA A 21 -9.42 11.78 4.15
N THR A 22 -9.70 12.25 5.38
CA THR A 22 -10.89 11.81 6.15
C THR A 22 -12.19 12.01 5.37
N ARG A 23 -12.34 13.18 4.73
CA ARG A 23 -13.56 13.53 3.98
C ARG A 23 -13.74 12.59 2.79
N GLU A 24 -12.69 12.39 2.01
CA GLU A 24 -12.68 11.57 0.81
C GLU A 24 -12.90 10.09 1.15
N LEU A 25 -12.27 9.59 2.21
CA LEU A 25 -12.43 8.21 2.68
C LEU A 25 -13.83 7.95 3.26
N GLY A 26 -14.49 8.98 3.79
CA GLY A 26 -15.90 8.88 4.18
C GLY A 26 -16.87 8.68 3.00
N GLN A 27 -16.45 9.09 1.80
CA GLN A 27 -17.25 8.95 0.56
C GLN A 27 -16.85 7.73 -0.26
N THR A 28 -15.54 7.44 -0.31
CA THR A 28 -14.98 6.33 -1.08
C THR A 28 -13.99 5.56 -0.21
N LEU A 29 -14.44 4.42 0.31
CA LEU A 29 -13.58 3.53 1.09
C LEU A 29 -12.60 2.78 0.17
N LEU A 30 -11.38 2.54 0.65
CA LEU A 30 -10.38 1.70 -0.03
C LEU A 30 -10.80 0.22 -0.12
N SER A 31 -11.74 -0.20 0.72
CA SER A 31 -12.37 -1.52 0.74
C SER A 31 -13.84 -1.34 1.10
N PRO A 32 -14.79 -2.12 0.55
CA PRO A 32 -16.19 -2.07 0.97
C PRO A 32 -16.33 -2.22 2.49
N ALA A 33 -17.29 -1.51 3.07
CA ALA A 33 -17.61 -1.64 4.49
C ALA A 33 -18.00 -3.09 4.83
N GLY A 34 -17.49 -3.60 5.96
CA GLY A 34 -17.71 -4.99 6.37
C GLY A 34 -16.96 -6.03 5.54
N VAL A 35 -16.01 -5.65 4.68
CA VAL A 35 -15.12 -6.57 3.97
C VAL A 35 -13.69 -6.31 4.41
N CYS A 36 -12.98 -7.37 4.85
CA CYS A 36 -11.62 -7.23 5.33
C CYS A 36 -10.69 -6.66 4.24
N MET A 37 -10.00 -5.56 4.56
CA MET A 37 -9.09 -4.87 3.64
C MET A 37 -7.84 -5.70 3.27
N ASN A 38 -7.47 -6.70 4.08
CA ASN A 38 -6.42 -7.65 3.71
C ASN A 38 -6.88 -8.47 2.50
N PRO A 39 -6.25 -8.32 1.33
CA PRO A 39 -6.69 -8.96 0.08
C PRO A 39 -6.55 -10.48 0.10
N ALA A 40 -5.78 -11.04 1.03
CA ALA A 40 -5.71 -12.48 1.23
C ALA A 40 -6.88 -13.04 2.07
N CYS A 41 -7.54 -12.21 2.91
CA CYS A 41 -8.77 -12.62 3.60
C CYS A 41 -9.99 -12.26 2.76
N SER A 42 -10.15 -10.96 2.46
CA SER A 42 -11.34 -10.38 1.80
C SER A 42 -12.69 -10.90 2.30
N CYS A 43 -12.68 -11.40 3.53
CA CYS A 43 -13.78 -12.07 4.19
C CYS A 43 -14.78 -11.03 4.69
N PRO A 44 -16.09 -11.26 4.54
CA PRO A 44 -17.11 -10.45 5.20
C PRO A 44 -16.97 -10.52 6.72
N PHE A 45 -17.20 -9.41 7.41
CA PHE A 45 -17.24 -9.34 8.87
C PHE A 45 -18.18 -8.20 9.31
N VAL A 46 -18.73 -8.30 10.52
CA VAL A 46 -19.54 -7.23 11.11
C VAL A 46 -18.61 -6.29 11.89
N PRO A 47 -18.43 -5.03 11.46
CA PRO A 47 -17.55 -4.11 12.16
C PRO A 47 -18.17 -3.65 13.49
N CYS A 48 -17.39 -3.65 14.56
CA CYS A 48 -17.80 -3.09 15.85
C CYS A 48 -17.71 -1.55 15.89
N ARG A 49 -17.00 -0.96 14.92
CA ARG A 49 -16.79 0.49 14.78
C ARG A 49 -16.86 0.90 13.30
N PRO A 50 -17.40 2.08 12.97
CA PRO A 50 -17.54 2.52 11.57
C PRO A 50 -16.24 2.57 10.77
N TRP A 51 -15.10 2.79 11.43
CA TRP A 51 -13.77 2.87 10.81
C TRP A 51 -13.00 1.54 10.82
N GLN A 52 -13.61 0.45 11.27
CA GLN A 52 -12.93 -0.85 11.33
C GLN A 52 -12.78 -1.43 9.92
N ALA A 53 -11.55 -1.59 9.46
CA ALA A 53 -11.23 -2.09 8.12
C ALA A 53 -10.81 -3.57 8.09
N TYR A 54 -10.55 -4.18 9.24
CA TYR A 54 -10.02 -5.55 9.35
C TYR A 54 -10.87 -6.42 10.27
N CYS A 55 -11.04 -7.69 9.91
CA CYS A 55 -11.75 -8.67 10.72
C CYS A 55 -10.94 -9.13 11.95
N SER A 56 -9.63 -8.96 11.94
CA SER A 56 -8.72 -9.37 13.01
C SER A 56 -7.43 -8.56 13.02
N ASP A 57 -6.73 -8.56 14.16
CA ASP A 57 -5.40 -7.96 14.28
C ASP A 57 -4.36 -8.65 13.39
N THR A 58 -4.50 -9.96 13.16
CA THR A 58 -3.63 -10.70 12.24
C THR A 58 -3.74 -10.16 10.82
N CYS A 59 -4.97 -9.92 10.34
CA CYS A 59 -5.19 -9.32 9.02
C CYS A 59 -4.65 -7.90 8.94
N ARG A 60 -4.82 -7.09 10.00
CA ARG A 60 -4.25 -5.74 10.06
C ARG A 60 -2.73 -5.77 9.96
N LYS A 61 -2.05 -6.59 10.79
CA LYS A 61 -0.59 -6.72 10.80
C LYS A 61 -0.04 -7.23 9.46
N ALA A 62 -0.74 -8.16 8.81
CA ALA A 62 -0.37 -8.67 7.49
C ALA A 62 -0.43 -7.57 6.42
N ASP A 63 -1.49 -6.76 6.42
CA ASP A 63 -1.62 -5.63 5.48
C ASP A 63 -0.58 -4.53 5.77
N GLU A 64 -0.36 -4.17 7.04
CA GLU A 64 0.70 -3.22 7.43
C GLU A 64 2.10 -3.67 6.97
N ALA A 65 2.40 -4.97 7.04
CA ALA A 65 3.66 -5.52 6.55
C ALA A 65 3.76 -5.43 5.01
N GLU A 66 2.66 -5.64 4.29
CA GLU A 66 2.60 -5.41 2.84
C GLU A 66 2.84 -3.93 2.50
N MET A 67 2.12 -3.01 3.14
CA MET A 67 2.26 -1.57 2.95
C MET A 67 3.71 -1.11 3.18
N ARG A 68 4.37 -1.63 4.23
CA ARG A 68 5.78 -1.35 4.52
C ARG A 68 6.70 -1.81 3.38
N ARG A 69 6.50 -3.02 2.85
CA ARG A 69 7.31 -3.56 1.75
C ARG A 69 7.14 -2.74 0.47
N VAL A 70 5.91 -2.31 0.17
CA VAL A 70 5.64 -1.44 -0.98
C VAL A 70 6.29 -0.08 -0.79
N GLY A 71 6.17 0.53 0.39
CA GLY A 71 6.83 1.79 0.73
C GLY A 71 8.35 1.72 0.57
N GLN A 72 8.98 0.62 1.02
CA GLN A 72 10.42 0.39 0.85
C GLN A 72 10.84 0.31 -0.62
N ARG A 73 10.04 -0.33 -1.47
CA ARG A 73 10.28 -0.38 -2.93
C ARG A 73 10.08 0.98 -3.60
N ALA A 74 9.07 1.73 -3.17
CA ALA A 74 8.72 3.02 -3.76
C ALA A 74 9.72 4.15 -3.39
N ALA A 75 10.31 4.09 -2.20
CA ALA A 75 11.06 5.22 -1.63
C ALA A 75 12.16 5.80 -2.54
N PRO A 76 13.06 5.00 -3.17
CA PRO A 76 14.09 5.56 -4.04
C PRO A 76 13.51 6.28 -5.27
N ALA A 77 12.45 5.71 -5.86
CA ALA A 77 11.80 6.28 -7.03
C ALA A 77 11.01 7.55 -6.70
N LEU A 78 10.38 7.62 -5.52
CA LEU A 78 9.75 8.84 -5.02
C LEU A 78 10.79 9.95 -4.81
N LEU A 79 11.95 9.62 -4.25
CA LEU A 79 13.04 10.58 -4.05
C LEU A 79 13.61 11.07 -5.39
N ALA A 80 13.92 10.16 -6.31
CA ALA A 80 14.39 10.46 -7.66
C ALA A 80 13.43 11.39 -8.40
N TRP A 81 12.13 11.09 -8.36
CA TRP A 81 11.11 11.94 -8.97
C TRP A 81 11.04 13.31 -8.31
N ARG A 82 11.10 13.39 -6.98
CA ARG A 82 11.02 14.67 -6.26
C ARG A 82 12.24 15.55 -6.53
N LEU A 83 13.45 14.98 -6.59
CA LEU A 83 14.70 15.71 -6.83
C LEU A 83 14.68 16.42 -8.20
N GLY A 84 14.30 15.72 -9.27
CA GLY A 84 14.28 16.29 -10.62
C GLY A 84 12.93 16.85 -11.05
N LYS A 85 11.95 17.08 -10.15
CA LYS A 85 10.58 17.51 -10.52
C LYS A 85 10.55 18.83 -11.28
N TYR A 86 11.43 19.75 -10.92
CA TYR A 86 11.51 21.11 -11.47
C TYR A 86 12.89 21.43 -12.06
N GLU A 87 13.71 20.42 -12.29
CA GLU A 87 15.05 20.60 -12.86
C GLU A 87 14.96 21.00 -14.34
N ILE A 88 15.85 21.89 -14.79
CA ILE A 88 15.85 22.45 -16.15
C ILE A 88 17.23 22.44 -16.84
N ARG A 89 18.33 22.33 -16.09
CA ARG A 89 19.71 22.38 -16.58
C ARG A 89 20.36 21.00 -16.60
N ASP A 90 20.17 20.20 -15.56
CA ASP A 90 20.76 18.87 -15.48
C ASP A 90 19.89 17.83 -16.20
N GLU A 91 20.35 17.40 -17.38
CA GLU A 91 19.66 16.37 -18.17
C GLU A 91 19.62 15.01 -17.48
N ALA A 92 20.71 14.59 -16.83
CA ALA A 92 20.80 13.30 -16.15
C ALA A 92 19.82 13.24 -14.98
N LEU A 93 19.70 14.32 -14.20
CA LEU A 93 18.73 14.40 -13.10
C LEU A 93 17.28 14.39 -13.59
N ARG A 94 16.99 15.06 -14.73
CA ARG A 94 15.66 14.98 -15.36
C ARG A 94 15.33 13.57 -15.81
N ASP A 95 16.28 12.85 -16.40
CA ASP A 95 16.08 11.47 -16.84
C ASP A 95 15.88 10.51 -15.68
N LEU A 96 16.64 10.68 -14.60
CA LEU A 96 16.43 9.94 -13.35
C LEU A 96 15.03 10.20 -12.77
N SER A 97 14.57 11.45 -12.75
CA SER A 97 13.22 11.82 -12.30
C SER A 97 12.12 11.20 -13.16
N ARG A 98 12.28 11.20 -14.50
CA ARG A 98 11.36 10.52 -15.42
C ARG A 98 11.33 9.01 -15.14
N ALA A 99 12.48 8.38 -14.91
CA ALA A 99 12.56 6.97 -14.54
C ALA A 99 11.83 6.68 -13.22
N GLY A 100 12.06 7.51 -12.18
CA GLY A 100 11.36 7.41 -10.90
C GLY A 100 9.84 7.50 -11.06
N ARG A 101 9.34 8.49 -11.81
CA ARG A 101 7.89 8.64 -12.08
C ARG A 101 7.31 7.43 -12.81
N ARG A 102 7.99 6.92 -13.85
CA ARG A 102 7.55 5.72 -14.59
C ARG A 102 7.49 4.50 -13.66
N TYR A 103 8.52 4.29 -12.86
CA TYR A 103 8.57 3.18 -11.89
C TYR A 103 7.42 3.24 -10.89
N ILE A 104 7.10 4.41 -10.33
CA ILE A 104 5.98 4.55 -9.40
C ILE A 104 4.65 4.19 -10.07
N GLY A 105 4.42 4.64 -11.31
CA GLY A 105 3.23 4.25 -12.06
C GLY A 105 3.13 2.74 -12.27
N GLN A 106 4.22 2.09 -12.66
CA GLN A 106 4.26 0.64 -12.82
C GLN A 106 4.01 -0.11 -11.50
N LEU A 107 4.69 0.29 -10.42
CA LEU A 107 4.54 -0.31 -9.10
C LEU A 107 3.09 -0.20 -8.60
N GLN A 108 2.44 0.96 -8.78
CA GLN A 108 1.06 1.16 -8.39
C GLN A 108 0.11 0.23 -9.16
N THR A 109 0.29 0.13 -10.47
CA THR A 109 -0.50 -0.78 -11.32
C THR A 109 -0.32 -2.24 -10.89
N GLU A 110 0.92 -2.73 -10.83
CA GLU A 110 1.22 -4.11 -10.45
C GLU A 110 0.69 -4.45 -9.06
N TRP A 111 0.86 -3.53 -8.10
CA TRP A 111 0.38 -3.74 -6.74
C TRP A 111 -1.15 -3.79 -6.67
N LEU A 112 -1.85 -2.87 -7.33
CA LEU A 112 -3.31 -2.88 -7.38
C LEU A 112 -3.83 -4.16 -8.03
N THR A 113 -3.29 -4.55 -9.18
CA THR A 113 -3.63 -5.81 -9.87
C THR A 113 -3.39 -7.02 -8.97
N SER A 114 -2.25 -7.08 -8.27
CA SER A 114 -1.96 -8.16 -7.32
C SER A 114 -2.98 -8.24 -6.18
N ARG A 115 -3.39 -7.10 -5.61
CA ARG A 115 -4.41 -7.05 -4.55
C ARG A 115 -5.78 -7.51 -5.08
N GLN A 116 -6.18 -7.06 -6.26
CA GLN A 116 -7.43 -7.47 -6.90
C GLN A 116 -7.46 -8.98 -7.15
N ASN A 117 -6.38 -9.55 -7.69
CA ASN A 117 -6.29 -10.99 -7.95
C ASN A 117 -6.39 -11.82 -6.67
N ARG A 118 -5.69 -11.44 -5.60
CA ARG A 118 -5.79 -12.14 -4.30
C ARG A 118 -7.18 -12.01 -3.68
N ALA A 119 -7.78 -10.83 -3.75
CA ALA A 119 -9.14 -10.62 -3.26
C ALA A 119 -10.16 -11.46 -4.02
N GLN A 120 -9.99 -11.59 -5.35
CA GLN A 120 -10.83 -12.45 -6.18
C GLN A 120 -10.63 -13.92 -5.84
N ALA A 121 -9.38 -14.38 -5.68
CA ALA A 121 -9.07 -15.75 -5.30
C ALA A 121 -9.65 -16.11 -3.91
N ALA A 122 -9.62 -15.18 -2.94
CA ALA A 122 -10.20 -15.39 -1.63
C ALA A 122 -11.74 -15.48 -1.65
N LYS A 123 -12.40 -14.77 -2.58
CA LYS A 123 -13.87 -14.82 -2.78
C LYS A 123 -14.35 -16.06 -3.53
N SER A 124 -13.46 -16.70 -4.28
CA SER A 124 -13.73 -17.96 -4.96
C SER A 124 -13.19 -19.10 -4.11
N PRO A 125 -13.91 -19.59 -3.09
CA PRO A 125 -13.55 -20.86 -2.48
C PRO A 125 -13.79 -21.91 -3.56
N GLY A 126 -12.75 -22.22 -4.33
CA GLY A 126 -12.77 -23.35 -5.24
C GLY A 126 -13.00 -24.60 -4.39
N ARG A 127 -14.20 -25.18 -4.52
CA ARG A 127 -14.41 -26.62 -4.69
C ARG A 127 -13.28 -27.44 -4.06
N GLY A 128 -13.35 -27.64 -2.75
CA GLY A 128 -12.48 -28.61 -2.09
C GLY A 128 -12.67 -29.99 -2.76
N PRO A 129 -11.63 -30.83 -2.85
CA PRO A 129 -11.84 -32.22 -3.24
C PRO A 129 -12.79 -32.81 -2.18
N GLY A 130 -13.96 -33.26 -2.63
CA GLY A 130 -14.82 -34.09 -1.80
C GLY A 130 -14.03 -35.32 -1.39
N LEU A 131 -13.80 -35.45 -0.08
CA LEU A 131 -13.56 -36.72 0.59
C LEU A 131 -14.88 -37.14 1.22
#